data_AF-A0A0Q6QA47-F1
#
_entry.id   AF-A0A0Q6QA47-F1
#
_cell.length_a   1.000
_cell.length_b   1.000
_cell.length_c   1.000
_cell.angle_alpha   90.00
_cell.angle_beta   90.00
_cell.angle_gamma   90.00
#
_symmetry.space_group_name_H-M   'P 1'
#
loop_
_entity.id
_entity.type
_entity.pdbx_description
1 polymer ?
#
loop_
_entity_poly.entity_id
_entity_poly.type
_entity_poly.pdbx_seq_one_letter_code
_entity_poly.pdbx_strand_id
1 'polypeptide(L)'
;MIFDDAYEHEAWNHSEKTRVVLFVDFVKPLRFPARFVNWALMNLAVFTPFIREGLDNHKAWEKKFYAQAEAFRNRPQAQKD
;
A
#
# COMPACT_ATOMS: atom_id res chain seq x y z
N MET A 1 -11.29 -2.94 11.31
CA MET A 1 -11.82 -4.15 10.65
C MET A 1 -10.66 -4.76 9.88
N ILE A 2 -10.43 -6.07 10.03
CA ILE A 2 -9.39 -6.82 9.29
C ILE A 2 -10.15 -7.76 8.37
N PHE A 3 -9.84 -7.70 7.07
CA PHE A 3 -10.42 -8.60 6.07
C PHE A 3 -9.43 -9.72 5.78
N ASP A 4 -9.94 -10.91 5.53
CA ASP A 4 -9.14 -12.03 5.04
C ASP A 4 -9.25 -12.06 3.51
N ASP A 5 -8.16 -11.75 2.82
CA ASP A 5 -8.13 -11.71 1.36
C ASP A 5 -8.34 -13.08 0.70
N ALA A 6 -8.34 -14.18 1.47
CA ALA A 6 -8.63 -15.52 0.96
C ALA A 6 -10.12 -15.79 0.71
N TYR A 7 -11.01 -14.92 1.21
CA TYR A 7 -12.45 -15.03 0.98
C TYR A 7 -12.94 -13.90 0.07
N GLU A 8 -14.02 -14.17 -0.67
CA GLU A 8 -14.64 -13.18 -1.53
C GLU A 8 -15.25 -12.07 -0.68
N HIS A 9 -14.86 -10.83 -0.97
CA HIS A 9 -15.38 -9.65 -0.31
C HIS A 9 -15.63 -8.56 -1.35
N GLU A 10 -16.80 -7.94 -1.27
CA GLU A 10 -17.16 -6.80 -2.11
C GLU A 10 -17.38 -5.55 -1.25
N ALA A 11 -16.97 -4.40 -1.79
CA ALA A 11 -17.05 -3.14 -1.10
C ALA A 11 -17.56 -2.04 -2.04
N TRP A 12 -18.82 -1.64 -1.87
CA TRP A 12 -19.47 -0.63 -2.70
C TRP A 12 -19.50 0.74 -2.00
N ASN A 13 -19.09 1.81 -2.69
CA ASN A 13 -19.24 3.18 -2.21
C ASN A 13 -20.48 3.83 -2.85
N HIS A 14 -21.56 3.95 -2.09
CA HIS A 14 -22.83 4.53 -2.55
C HIS A 14 -22.89 6.06 -2.44
N SER A 15 -21.74 6.73 -2.43
CA SER A 15 -21.65 8.18 -2.30
C SER A 15 -20.65 8.77 -3.28
N GLU A 16 -20.80 10.07 -3.57
CA GLU A 16 -19.86 10.83 -4.40
C GLU A 16 -18.58 11.22 -3.65
N LYS A 17 -18.44 10.84 -2.38
CA LYS A 17 -17.28 11.18 -1.55
C LYS A 17 -16.13 10.20 -1.79
N THR A 18 -14.90 10.71 -1.71
CA THR A 18 -13.69 9.90 -1.80
C THR A 18 -13.60 8.91 -0.63
N ARG A 19 -13.40 7.62 -0.94
CA ARG A 19 -13.14 6.56 0.03
C ARG A 19 -11.66 6.18 -0.01
N VAL A 20 -11.00 6.31 1.14
CA VAL A 20 -9.59 5.90 1.31
C VAL A 20 -9.56 4.53 1.99
N VAL A 21 -8.74 3.61 1.49
CA VAL A 21 -8.55 2.27 2.04
C VAL A 21 -7.07 2.09 2.36
N LEU A 22 -6.76 1.56 3.55
CA LEU A 22 -5.42 1.18 3.96
C LEU A 22 -5.32 -0.35 3.95
N PHE A 23 -4.44 -0.88 3.11
CA PHE A 23 -4.10 -2.31 3.10
C PHE A 23 -2.89 -2.55 4.00
N VAL A 24 -2.96 -3.60 4.82
CA VAL A 24 -1.87 -4.02 5.71
C VAL A 24 -1.76 -5.54 5.64
N ASP A 25 -0.68 -6.02 5.06
CA ASP A 25 -0.40 -7.46 4.94
C ASP A 25 0.53 -7.93 6.06
N PHE A 26 0.23 -9.11 6.60
CA PHE A 26 1.03 -9.75 7.65
C PHE A 26 1.62 -11.07 7.16
N VAL A 27 2.81 -11.40 7.65
CA VAL A 27 3.43 -12.70 7.36
C VAL A 27 2.62 -13.81 8.02
N LYS A 28 2.13 -14.77 7.22
CA LYS A 28 1.33 -15.90 7.71
C LYS A 28 2.15 -16.78 8.68
N PRO A 29 1.63 -17.10 9.88
CA PRO A 29 2.31 -17.98 10.82
C PRO A 29 2.22 -19.44 10.35
N LEU A 30 3.19 -19.85 9.53
CA LEU A 30 3.28 -21.21 9.01
C LEU A 30 4.05 -22.14 9.96
N ARG A 31 3.76 -23.45 9.89
CA ARG A 31 4.52 -24.49 10.60
C ARG A 31 5.74 -24.91 9.78
N PHE A 32 6.72 -25.55 10.43
CA PHE A 32 7.85 -26.16 9.71
C PHE A 32 7.34 -27.34 8.85
N PRO A 33 7.83 -27.53 7.61
CA PRO A 33 8.90 -26.79 6.93
C PRO A 33 8.45 -25.54 6.15
N ALA A 34 7.15 -25.34 5.96
CA ALA A 34 6.60 -24.24 5.16
C ALA A 34 7.05 -22.84 5.62
N ARG A 35 7.25 -22.64 6.93
CA ARG A 35 7.80 -21.38 7.47
C ARG A 35 9.17 -21.04 6.91
N PHE A 36 10.05 -22.03 6.75
CA PHE A 36 11.40 -21.83 6.23
C PHE A 36 11.35 -21.46 4.74
N VAL A 37 10.53 -22.18 3.96
CA VAL A 37 10.32 -21.88 2.54
C VAL A 37 9.76 -20.48 2.35
N ASN A 38 8.73 -20.10 3.12
CA ASN A 38 8.14 -18.76 3.07
C ASN A 38 9.17 -17.67 3.41
N TRP A 39 9.98 -17.89 4.47
CA TRP A 39 11.05 -16.97 4.82
C TRP A 39 12.06 -16.82 3.68
N ALA A 40 12.52 -17.93 3.09
CA ALA A 40 13.46 -17.90 1.97
C ALA A 40 12.89 -17.16 0.76
N LEU A 41 11.63 -17.45 0.37
CA LEU A 41 10.96 -16.78 -0.74
C LEU A 41 10.84 -15.28 -0.51
N MET A 42 10.40 -14.82 0.67
CA MET A 42 10.28 -13.38 0.95
C MET A 42 11.64 -12.67 0.92
N ASN A 43 12.69 -13.28 1.47
CA ASN A 43 14.03 -12.69 1.48
C ASN A 43 14.69 -12.71 0.10
N LEU A 44 14.33 -13.65 -0.78
CA LEU A 44 14.88 -13.74 -2.13
C LEU A 44 14.07 -12.95 -3.17
N ALA A 45 12.76 -12.77 -2.94
CA ALA A 45 11.86 -12.08 -3.85
C ALA A 45 12.28 -10.62 -4.13
N VAL A 46 12.87 -9.93 -3.15
CA VAL A 46 13.39 -8.55 -3.29
C VAL A 46 14.53 -8.43 -4.31
N PHE A 47 15.17 -9.54 -4.70
CA PHE A 47 16.21 -9.55 -5.73
C PHE A 47 15.64 -9.76 -7.14
N THR A 48 14.34 -10.06 -7.27
CA THR A 48 13.70 -10.25 -8.56
C THR A 48 13.46 -8.90 -9.27
N PRO A 49 13.61 -8.83 -10.61
CA PRO A 49 13.39 -7.59 -11.36
C PRO A 49 11.99 -7.01 -11.16
N PHE A 50 10.97 -7.88 -11.11
CA PHE A 50 9.58 -7.48 -10.95
C PHE A 50 9.32 -6.68 -9.66
N ILE A 51 9.84 -7.16 -8.52
CA ILE A 51 9.66 -6.46 -7.24
C ILE A 51 10.47 -5.16 -7.19
N ARG A 52 11.68 -5.15 -7.77
CA ARG A 52 12.53 -3.94 -7.81
C ARG A 52 11.90 -2.82 -8.63
N GLU A 53 11.42 -3.15 -9.83
CA GLU A 53 10.74 -2.17 -10.69
C GLU A 53 9.48 -1.63 -10.02
N GLY A 54 8.69 -2.49 -9.38
CA GLY A 54 7.53 -2.06 -8.58
C GLY A 54 7.92 -1.10 -7.45
N LEU A 55 9.00 -1.38 -6.73
CA LEU A 55 9.50 -0.53 -5.64
C LEU A 55 9.98 0.84 -6.16
N ASP A 56 10.71 0.87 -7.27
CA ASP A 56 11.21 2.12 -7.85
C ASP A 56 10.06 3.01 -8.36
N ASN A 57 9.08 2.40 -9.03
CA ASN A 57 7.85 3.09 -9.44
C ASN A 57 7.06 3.62 -8.25
N HIS A 58 6.93 2.82 -7.18
CA HIS A 58 6.28 3.25 -5.95
C HIS A 58 6.99 4.47 -5.33
N LYS A 59 8.32 4.44 -5.20
CA LYS A 59 9.10 5.57 -4.66
C LYS A 59 8.95 6.82 -5.51
N ALA A 60 8.95 6.68 -6.84
CA ALA A 60 8.76 7.79 -7.75
C ALA A 60 7.36 8.43 -7.60
N TRP A 61 6.32 7.60 -7.43
CA TRP A 61 4.97 8.06 -7.13
C TRP A 61 4.90 8.76 -5.77
N GLU A 62 5.48 8.15 -4.73
CA GLU A 62 5.46 8.66 -3.35
C GLU A 62 6.06 10.07 -3.26
N LYS A 63 7.21 10.29 -3.93
CA LYS A 63 7.84 11.61 -4.02
C LYS A 63 6.90 12.67 -4.61
N LYS A 64 6.19 12.33 -5.69
CA LYS A 64 5.22 13.23 -6.35
C LYS A 64 4.01 13.49 -5.44
N PHE A 65 3.50 12.44 -4.80
CA PHE A 65 2.35 12.53 -3.90
C PHE A 65 2.63 13.47 -2.73
N TYR A 66 3.74 13.29 -2.01
CA TYR A 66 4.07 14.15 -0.88
C TYR A 66 4.40 15.58 -1.28
N ALA A 67 5.05 15.81 -2.42
CA ALA A 67 5.27 17.16 -2.93
C ALA A 67 3.95 17.90 -3.21
N GLN A 68 2.95 17.21 -3.76
CA GLN A 68 1.61 17.77 -3.97
C GLN A 68 0.87 18.01 -2.65
N ALA A 69 0.96 17.06 -1.71
CA ALA A 69 0.34 17.20 -0.40
C ALA A 69 0.93 18.37 0.40
N GLU A 70 2.26 18.57 0.32
CA GLU A 70 2.95 19.70 0.93
C GLU A 70 2.55 21.02 0.27
N ALA A 71 2.51 21.08 -1.07
CA ALA A 71 2.04 22.27 -1.79
C ALA A 71 0.58 22.62 -1.44
N PHE A 72 -0.29 21.62 -1.29
CA PHE A 72 -1.67 21.81 -0.85
C PHE A 72 -1.74 22.34 0.59
N ARG A 73 -0.96 21.75 1.51
CA ARG A 73 -0.88 22.18 2.91
C ARG A 73 -0.36 23.61 3.08
N ASN A 74 0.61 24.00 2.24
CA ASN A 74 1.27 25.31 2.30
C ASN A 74 0.57 26.39 1.45
N ARG A 75 -0.59 26.09 0.84
CA ARG A 75 -1.36 27.13 0.14
C ARG A 75 -1.80 28.20 1.15
N PRO A 76 -1.50 29.49 0.91
CA PRO A 76 -2.01 30.56 1.74
C PRO A 76 -3.53 30.50 1.72
N GLN A 77 -4.17 30.52 2.89
CA GLN A 77 -5.61 30.65 3.00
C GLN A 77 -5.98 32.01 2.43
N ALA A 78 -6.48 32.04 1.19
CA ALA A 78 -7.09 33.24 0.66
C ALA A 78 -8.26 33.59 1.59
N GLN A 79 -8.13 34.75 2.22
CA GLN A 79 -9.12 35.50 2.99
C GLN A 79 -10.55 35.05 2.66
N LYS A 80 -11.21 34.41 3.62
CA LYS A 80 -12.68 34.34 3.62
C LYS A 80 -13.15 35.77 3.95
N ASP A 81 -13.68 36.46 2.95
CA ASP A 81 -14.55 37.63 3.16
C ASP A 81 -15.85 37.21 3.88
#